data_AF-A0A372QF46-F1
#
_entry.id   AF-A0A372QF46-F1
#
_cell.length_a   1.000
_cell.length_b   1.000
_cell.length_c   1.000
_cell.angle_alpha   90.00
_cell.angle_beta   90.00
_cell.angle_gamma   90.00
#
_symmetry.space_group_name_H-M   'P 1'
#
loop_
_entity.id
_entity.type
_entity.pdbx_description
1 polymer ?
#
loop_
_entity_poly.entity_id
_entity_poly.type
_entity_poly.pdbx_seq_one_letter_code
_entity_poly.pdbx_strand_id
1 'polypeptide(L)'
;MSITLLCLVKGNTLANAFPVDIDKDQLVGHLKDAIKVKKSPEFDNFSADRLKLWKVTIPDDQDDLLSNLTLNDGDELLATREIGDYWTEKPPKRNIHV
;
A
#
# COMPACT_ATOMS: atom_id res chain seq x y z
N MET A 1 16.40 1.28 6.08
CA MET A 1 16.64 0.26 5.00
C MET A 1 15.43 0.33 4.10
N SER A 2 15.62 0.65 2.83
CA SER A 2 14.52 0.88 1.91
C SER A 2 13.90 -0.42 1.37
N ILE A 3 12.57 -0.42 1.23
CA ILE A 3 11.80 -1.43 0.50
C ILE A 3 10.91 -0.73 -0.53
N THR A 4 10.52 -1.47 -1.57
CA THR A 4 9.52 -1.05 -2.54
C THR A 4 8.23 -1.81 -2.25
N LEU A 5 7.15 -1.07 -2.06
CA LEU A 5 5.80 -1.61 -1.93
C LEU A 5 5.01 -1.31 -3.20
N LEU A 6 4.40 -2.34 -3.77
CA LEU A 6 3.41 -2.19 -4.83
C LEU A 6 2.05 -1.93 -4.20
N CYS A 7 1.49 -0.75 -4.50
CA CYS A 7 0.23 -0.27 -3.98
C CYS A 7 -0.85 -0.34 -5.05
N LEU A 8 -2.08 -0.63 -4.63
CA LEU A 8 -3.26 -0.62 -5.49
C LEU A 8 -4.42 0.10 -4.81
N VAL A 9 -5.14 0.93 -5.57
CA VAL A 9 -6.39 1.54 -5.09
C VAL A 9 -7.51 0.51 -5.24
N LYS A 10 -8.21 0.21 -4.16
CA LYS A 10 -9.35 -0.72 -4.18
C LYS A 10 -10.37 -0.29 -5.26
N GLY A 11 -10.78 -1.23 -6.10
CA GLY A 11 -11.71 -1.01 -7.22
C GLY A 11 -11.02 -0.78 -8.57
N ASN A 12 -9.69 -0.63 -8.59
CA ASN A 12 -8.90 -0.61 -9.83
C ASN A 12 -8.40 -2.01 -10.20
N THR A 13 -7.82 -2.15 -11.39
CA THR A 13 -7.14 -3.36 -11.86
C THR A 13 -5.64 -3.32 -11.59
N LEU A 14 -4.95 -4.45 -11.73
CA LEU A 14 -3.51 -4.58 -11.53
C LEU A 14 -2.69 -3.66 -12.45
N ALA A 15 -3.22 -3.30 -13.62
CA ALA A 15 -2.59 -2.33 -14.52
C ALA A 15 -2.42 -0.93 -13.89
N ASN A 16 -3.22 -0.60 -12.87
CA ASN A 16 -3.17 0.68 -12.16
C ASN A 16 -2.31 0.62 -10.88
N ALA A 17 -1.71 -0.53 -10.58
CA ALA A 17 -0.79 -0.68 -9.47
C ALA A 17 0.45 0.21 -9.67
N PHE A 18 1.03 0.67 -8.57
CA PHE A 18 2.15 1.60 -8.62
C PHE A 18 3.15 1.33 -7.50
N PRO A 19 4.46 1.49 -7.75
CA PRO A 19 5.47 1.33 -6.72
C PRO A 19 5.60 2.60 -5.87
N VAL A 20 5.81 2.37 -4.57
CA VAL A 20 6.24 3.37 -3.58
C VAL A 20 7.47 2.85 -2.87
N ASP A 21 8.55 3.64 -2.90
CA ASP A 21 9.77 3.35 -2.16
C ASP A 21 9.69 4.02 -0.78
N ILE A 22 10.00 3.27 0.27
CA ILE A 22 9.92 3.75 1.64
C ILE A 22 10.95 3.06 2.54
N ASP A 23 11.45 3.78 3.54
CA ASP A 23 12.35 3.23 4.54
C ASP A 23 11.59 2.46 5.63
N LYS A 24 12.13 1.30 6.03
CA LYS A 24 11.50 0.42 7.04
C LYS A 24 11.35 1.09 8.41
N ASP A 25 12.22 2.03 8.74
CA ASP A 25 12.20 2.83 9.96
C ASP A 25 11.23 4.02 9.90
N GLN A 26 10.63 4.29 8.73
CA GLN A 26 9.58 5.29 8.63
C GLN A 26 8.24 4.73 9.10
N LEU A 27 7.38 5.63 9.61
CA LEU A 27 6.01 5.29 9.95
C LEU A 27 5.12 5.12 8.73
N VAL A 28 4.04 4.35 8.87
CA VAL A 28 2.95 4.26 7.86
C VAL A 28 2.35 5.63 7.52
N GLY A 29 2.40 6.62 8.41
CA GLY A 29 2.06 8.01 8.08
C GLY A 29 2.84 8.55 6.86
N HIS A 30 4.15 8.29 6.80
CA HIS A 30 4.99 8.67 5.67
C HIS A 30 4.62 7.91 4.39
N LEU A 31 4.17 6.66 4.52
CA LEU A 31 3.64 5.89 3.37
C LEU A 31 2.39 6.55 2.79
N LYS A 32 1.47 7.01 3.63
CA LYS A 32 0.27 7.74 3.18
C LYS A 32 0.64 9.00 2.41
N ASP A 33 1.61 9.77 2.91
CA ASP A 33 2.10 10.97 2.22
C ASP A 33 2.74 10.62 0.87
N ALA A 34 3.59 9.59 0.83
CA ALA A 34 4.24 9.14 -0.40
C ALA A 34 3.24 8.66 -1.46
N ILE A 35 2.20 7.91 -1.05
CA ILE A 35 1.11 7.48 -1.93
C ILE A 35 0.36 8.70 -2.50
N LYS A 36 0.05 9.69 -1.66
CA LYS A 36 -0.65 10.90 -2.10
C LYS A 36 0.17 11.66 -3.15
N VAL A 37 1.47 11.86 -2.91
CA VAL A 37 2.37 12.50 -3.89
C VAL A 37 2.40 11.71 -5.19
N LYS A 38 2.46 10.37 -5.12
CA LYS A 38 2.49 9.50 -6.30
C LYS A 38 1.20 9.54 -7.12
N LYS A 39 0.06 9.81 -6.48
CA LYS A 39 -1.27 9.90 -7.10
C LYS A 39 -1.74 11.34 -7.34
N SER A 40 -0.90 12.34 -7.13
CA SER A 40 -1.23 13.72 -7.52
C SER A 40 -1.45 13.80 -9.05
N PRO A 41 -2.49 14.50 -9.53
CA PRO A 41 -3.41 15.35 -8.77
C PRO A 41 -4.67 14.64 -8.23
N GLU A 42 -4.87 13.36 -8.55
CA GLU A 42 -6.07 12.59 -8.19
C GLU A 42 -6.38 12.66 -6.69
N PHE A 43 -5.34 12.61 -5.84
CA PHE A 43 -5.48 12.58 -4.38
C PHE A 43 -5.27 13.93 -3.70
N ASP A 44 -5.14 15.03 -4.44
CA ASP A 44 -4.80 16.34 -3.85
C ASP A 44 -5.94 16.93 -3.00
N ASN A 45 -7.18 16.56 -3.30
CA ASN A 45 -8.41 17.11 -2.71
C ASN A 45 -8.67 16.67 -1.26
N PHE A 46 -7.82 15.82 -0.67
CA PHE A 46 -7.98 15.36 0.69
C PHE A 46 -6.63 15.13 1.38
N SER A 47 -6.59 15.26 2.70
CA SER A 47 -5.37 15.05 3.49
C SER A 47 -4.97 13.57 3.55
N ALA A 48 -3.66 13.27 3.61
CA ALA A 48 -3.15 11.91 3.53
C ALA A 48 -3.65 11.00 4.67
N ASP A 49 -3.99 11.55 5.84
CA ASP A 49 -4.57 10.82 6.97
C ASP A 49 -5.90 10.14 6.64
N ARG A 50 -6.63 10.64 5.63
CA ARG A 50 -7.89 10.04 5.15
C ARG A 50 -7.69 8.77 4.34
N LEU A 51 -6.47 8.47 3.89
CA LEU A 51 -6.15 7.18 3.28
C LEU A 51 -6.20 6.10 4.36
N LYS A 52 -6.93 5.02 4.07
CA LYS A 52 -6.81 3.76 4.78
C LYS A 52 -5.97 2.81 3.94
N LEU A 53 -5.03 2.13 4.57
CA LEU A 53 -4.09 1.23 3.90
C LEU A 53 -4.19 -0.13 4.57
N TRP A 54 -4.10 -1.21 3.80
CA TRP A 54 -4.13 -2.57 4.32
C TRP A 54 -2.88 -3.31 3.90
N LYS A 55 -2.39 -4.24 4.73
CA LYS A 55 -1.36 -5.17 4.29
C LYS A 55 -2.02 -6.30 3.52
N VAL A 56 -1.64 -6.49 2.27
CA VAL A 56 -2.14 -7.60 1.43
C VAL A 56 -0.98 -8.38 0.81
N THR A 57 -1.30 -9.54 0.25
CA THR A 57 -0.36 -10.34 -0.54
C THR A 57 -1.12 -10.97 -1.68
N ILE A 58 -1.26 -10.22 -2.78
CA ILE A 58 -2.05 -10.62 -3.95
C ILE A 58 -1.09 -10.73 -5.14
N PRO A 59 -1.01 -11.87 -5.85
CA PRO A 59 -0.20 -11.98 -7.07
C PRO A 59 -0.54 -10.91 -8.12
N ASP A 60 0.46 -10.41 -8.83
CA ASP A 60 0.29 -9.38 -9.88
C ASP A 60 -0.14 -9.93 -11.26
N ASP A 61 -0.55 -11.20 -11.31
CA ASP A 61 -1.05 -11.89 -12.49
C ASP A 61 -2.51 -12.38 -12.36
N GLN A 62 -3.22 -11.97 -11.30
CA GLN A 62 -4.57 -12.44 -10.98
C GLN A 62 -5.53 -11.28 -10.64
N ASP A 63 -6.04 -10.60 -11.67
CA ASP A 63 -7.04 -9.51 -11.53
C ASP A 63 -8.36 -9.99 -10.91
N ASP A 64 -8.72 -11.25 -11.10
CA ASP A 64 -9.95 -11.87 -10.58
C ASP A 64 -10.01 -11.87 -9.05
N LEU A 65 -8.87 -11.94 -8.38
CA LEU A 65 -8.78 -11.84 -6.92
C LEU A 65 -9.15 -10.46 -6.39
N LEU A 66 -8.97 -9.41 -7.18
CA LEU A 66 -9.28 -8.03 -6.78
C LEU A 66 -10.79 -7.79 -6.67
N SER A 67 -11.58 -8.48 -7.49
CA SER A 67 -13.04 -8.29 -7.56
C SER A 67 -13.75 -8.72 -6.28
N ASN A 68 -13.17 -9.70 -5.57
CA ASN A 68 -13.71 -10.23 -4.32
C ASN A 68 -12.85 -9.86 -3.10
N LEU A 69 -11.93 -8.89 -3.25
CA LEU A 69 -11.00 -8.52 -2.19
C LEU A 69 -11.75 -7.98 -0.97
N THR A 70 -11.76 -8.79 0.08
CA THR A 70 -12.27 -8.42 1.40
C THR A 70 -11.10 -7.90 2.23
N LEU A 71 -11.21 -6.66 2.69
CA LEU A 71 -10.22 -6.01 3.54
C LEU A 71 -10.71 -6.12 4.98
N ASN A 72 -9.99 -6.85 5.82
CA ASN A 72 -10.32 -6.98 7.23
C ASN A 72 -9.66 -5.83 7.99
N ASP A 73 -10.38 -5.22 8.94
CA ASP A 73 -9.83 -4.13 9.76
C ASP A 73 -8.61 -4.57 10.60
N GLY A 74 -8.47 -5.88 10.87
CA GLY A 74 -7.28 -6.43 11.55
C GLY A 74 -5.99 -6.33 10.73
N ASP A 75 -6.09 -6.20 9.40
CA ASP A 75 -4.96 -6.06 8.49
C ASP A 75 -4.68 -4.58 8.13
N GLU A 76 -5.40 -3.63 8.74
CA GLU A 76 -5.20 -2.20 8.52
C GLU A 76 -3.83 -1.75 9.03
N LEU A 77 -3.11 -1.01 8.18
CA LEU A 77 -1.83 -0.39 8.52
C LEU A 77 -2.08 0.88 9.33
N LEU A 78 -1.61 0.88 10.58
CA LEU A 78 -1.78 1.98 11.50
C LEU A 78 -0.70 3.03 11.27
N ALA A 79 -1.10 4.29 11.11
CA ALA A 79 -0.21 5.41 10.80
C ALA A 79 0.94 5.61 11.81
N THR A 80 0.79 5.10 13.04
CA THR A 80 1.74 5.20 14.15
C THR A 80 2.79 4.10 14.20
N ARG A 81 2.69 3.08 13.34
CA ARG A 81 3.59 1.92 13.31
C ARG A 81 4.66 2.08 12.25
N GLU A 82 5.82 1.51 12.50
CA GLU A 82 6.91 1.49 11.52
C GLU A 82 6.59 0.52 10.39
N ILE A 83 7.09 0.81 9.18
CA ILE A 83 6.95 -0.10 8.03
C ILE A 83 7.62 -1.46 8.34
N GLY A 84 8.74 -1.45 9.07
CA GLY A 84 9.46 -2.64 9.49
C GLY A 84 8.63 -3.58 10.37
N ASP A 85 7.65 -3.08 11.12
CA ASP A 85 6.75 -3.90 11.95
C ASP A 85 5.88 -4.83 11.09
N TYR A 86 5.49 -4.37 9.90
CA TYR A 86 4.63 -5.11 8.98
C TYR A 86 5.42 -5.97 8.00
N TRP A 87 6.58 -5.49 7.55
CA TRP A 87 7.46 -6.20 6.63
C TRP A 87 8.80 -6.48 7.31
N THR A 88 8.82 -7.38 8.28
CA THR A 88 10.05 -7.82 8.95
C THR A 88 11.04 -8.41 7.94
N GLU A 89 10.54 -9.21 7.00
CA GLU A 89 11.27 -9.71 5.83
C GLU A 89 11.03 -8.88 4.58
N LYS A 90 11.78 -9.17 3.51
CA LYS A 90 11.57 -8.51 2.23
C LYS A 90 10.23 -8.96 1.64
N PRO A 91 9.35 -8.03 1.23
CA PRO A 91 8.09 -8.40 0.62
C PRO A 91 8.28 -9.27 -0.64
N PRO A 92 7.37 -10.23 -0.91
CA PRO A 92 7.46 -11.11 -2.07
C PRO A 92 7.40 -10.31 -3.37
N LYS A 93 8.21 -10.70 -4.35
CA LYS A 93 8.17 -10.07 -5.68
C LYS A 93 6.91 -10.51 -6.42
N ARG A 94 6.42 -9.67 -7.34
CA ARG A 94 5.22 -9.93 -8.17
C ARG A 94 3.93 -10.05 -7.35
N ASN A 95 3.83 -9.20 -6.32
CA ASN A 95 2.65 -9.11 -5.49
C ASN A 95 2.26 -7.65 -5.25
N ILE A 96 0.96 -7.39 -5.10
CA ILE A 96 0.45 -6.20 -4.43
C ILE A 96 0.63 -6.38 -2.93
N HIS A 97 1.11 -5.32 -2.28
CA HIS A 97 1.46 -5.30 -0.86
C HIS A 97 0.54 -4.41 -0.04
N VAL A 98 0.00 -3.35 -0.67
CA VAL A 98 -0.80 -2.30 -0.05
C VAL A 98 -2.04 -1.99 -0.88
#